data_AF-A0A2P2JAT6-F1
#
_entry.id   AF-A0A2P2JAT6-F1
#
_cell.length_a   1.000
_cell.length_b   1.000
_cell.length_c   1.000
_cell.angle_alpha   90.00
_cell.angle_beta   90.00
_cell.angle_gamma   90.00
#
_symmetry.space_group_name_H-M   'P 1'
#
loop_
_entity.id
_entity.type
_entity.pdbx_description
1 polymer ?
#
loop_
_entity_poly.entity_id
_entity_poly.type
_entity_poly.pdbx_seq_one_letter_code
_entity_poly.pdbx_strand_id
1 'polypeptide(L)'
;MSNGDMFEKNHDEIDFEFLGNIRGKDWRIQTNIYGNGSTSIGREERYSLWFDPSDDFHQYSILWTDSQIIFYVDNVPIREIKRTASMGGDFPSKPMSLYATIWDGSDWATNGGKYRVNYKYAPYVAEISNFVLHGCAVDPIEQSSKCENSESFGGIPTGITPTQRIKMGGFRGKYMTYSYCYDRARYKVAPSECVLVPKEAERLKSFDPVTFGGRRHRNRHHRSHSSHVVASSI
;
A
#
# COMPACT_ATOMS: atom_id res chain seq x y z
N MET A 1 -0.94 2.74 12.40
CA MET A 1 -1.78 2.70 13.63
C MET A 1 -2.02 1.23 13.94
N SER A 2 -1.98 0.83 15.21
CA SER A 2 -2.18 -0.56 15.61
C SER A 2 -2.74 -0.67 17.01
N ASN A 3 -3.29 -1.82 17.38
CA ASN A 3 -3.62 -2.18 18.75
C ASN A 3 -3.08 -3.57 19.14
N GLY A 4 -1.98 -3.98 18.50
CA GLY A 4 -1.35 -5.29 18.75
C GLY A 4 -0.80 -5.48 20.16
N ASP A 5 -0.52 -4.39 20.88
CA ASP A 5 -0.16 -4.41 22.30
C ASP A 5 -1.33 -4.84 23.21
N MET A 6 -2.56 -4.50 22.82
CA MET A 6 -3.79 -4.86 23.54
C MET A 6 -4.44 -6.15 23.00
N PHE A 7 -4.32 -6.40 21.69
CA PHE A 7 -5.03 -7.47 20.97
C PHE A 7 -4.06 -8.37 20.20
N GLU A 8 -3.05 -8.93 20.87
CA GLU A 8 -1.93 -9.69 20.28
C GLU A 8 -2.32 -10.71 19.18
N LYS A 9 -3.47 -11.39 19.34
CA LYS A 9 -3.90 -12.47 18.43
C LYS A 9 -4.86 -12.04 17.34
N ASN A 10 -5.49 -10.89 17.48
CA ASN A 10 -6.54 -10.46 16.58
C ASN A 10 -6.50 -8.96 16.32
N HIS A 11 -5.33 -8.34 16.31
CA HIS A 11 -5.20 -6.89 16.23
C HIS A 11 -5.77 -6.29 14.94
N ASP A 12 -6.04 -5.00 15.02
CA ASP A 12 -6.33 -4.14 13.89
C ASP A 12 -5.09 -3.28 13.61
N GLU A 13 -4.84 -2.98 12.34
CA GLU A 13 -3.69 -2.20 11.91
C GLU A 13 -3.96 -1.47 10.58
N ILE A 14 -3.43 -0.26 10.45
CA ILE A 14 -3.52 0.59 9.25
C ILE A 14 -2.16 1.24 9.03
N ASP A 15 -1.55 0.96 7.87
CA ASP A 15 -0.13 1.19 7.65
C ASP A 15 0.17 2.21 6.56
N PHE A 16 1.17 3.04 6.85
CA PHE A 16 2.00 3.75 5.86
C PHE A 16 3.43 3.30 6.10
N GLU A 17 4.03 2.63 5.12
CA GLU A 17 5.39 2.10 5.21
C GLU A 17 6.24 2.67 4.09
N PHE A 18 7.34 3.33 4.46
CA PHE A 18 8.33 3.83 3.51
C PHE A 18 9.37 2.74 3.27
N LEU A 19 9.38 2.21 2.06
CA LEU A 19 10.30 1.17 1.65
C LEU A 19 11.57 1.82 1.11
N GLY A 20 12.65 1.69 1.89
CA GLY A 20 13.99 2.14 1.50
C GLY A 20 14.46 1.53 0.18
N ASN A 21 15.49 2.12 -0.41
CA ASN A 21 16.02 1.67 -1.68
C ASN A 21 17.54 1.79 -1.77
N ILE A 22 18.12 1.18 -2.80
CA ILE A 22 19.52 1.36 -3.16
C ILE A 22 19.74 2.77 -3.75
N ARG A 23 20.96 3.30 -3.62
CA ARG A 23 21.33 4.62 -4.15
C ARG A 23 20.92 4.79 -5.62
N GLY A 24 20.28 5.91 -5.94
CA GLY A 24 19.85 6.26 -7.29
C GLY A 24 18.59 5.53 -7.75
N LYS A 25 17.80 4.99 -6.82
CA LYS A 25 16.48 4.41 -7.10
C LYS A 25 15.43 5.04 -6.19
N ASP A 26 14.25 5.28 -6.76
CA ASP A 26 13.18 6.01 -6.09
C ASP A 26 12.61 5.23 -4.90
N TRP A 27 12.23 5.97 -3.87
CA TRP A 27 11.47 5.44 -2.74
C TRP A 27 10.10 4.91 -3.17
N ARG A 28 9.55 4.02 -2.35
CA ARG A 28 8.17 3.54 -2.51
C ARG A 28 7.46 3.63 -1.18
N ILE A 29 6.17 3.92 -1.23
CA ILE A 29 5.28 3.79 -0.09
C ILE A 29 4.42 2.53 -0.26
N GLN A 30 4.19 1.83 0.84
CA GLN A 30 3.22 0.75 0.95
C GLN A 30 2.12 1.19 1.93
N THR A 31 0.88 0.88 1.57
CA THR A 31 -0.26 0.99 2.47
C THR A 31 -0.84 -0.39 2.70
N ASN A 32 -1.32 -0.65 3.91
CA ASN A 32 -1.92 -1.93 4.26
C ASN A 32 -3.00 -1.74 5.33
N ILE A 33 -3.92 -2.70 5.41
CA ILE A 33 -4.92 -2.75 6.48
C ILE A 33 -5.11 -4.19 6.94
N TYR A 34 -5.23 -4.36 8.26
CA TYR A 34 -5.62 -5.61 8.90
C TYR A 34 -6.74 -5.33 9.87
N GLY A 35 -7.83 -6.07 9.76
CA GLY A 35 -8.88 -6.10 10.77
C GLY A 35 -8.96 -7.47 11.43
N ASN A 36 -9.17 -7.50 12.74
CA ASN A 36 -9.41 -8.68 13.54
C ASN A 36 -8.40 -9.83 13.31
N GLY A 37 -7.11 -9.50 13.17
CA GLY A 37 -6.05 -10.48 12.95
C GLY A 37 -6.03 -11.11 11.56
N SER A 38 -6.62 -10.47 10.55
CA SER A 38 -6.63 -10.93 9.15
C SER A 38 -5.25 -10.86 8.45
N THR A 39 -4.17 -11.10 9.19
CA THR A 39 -2.78 -11.06 8.72
C THR A 39 -2.46 -12.09 7.63
N SER A 40 -3.28 -13.13 7.49
CA SER A 40 -3.22 -14.08 6.36
C SER A 40 -3.66 -13.45 5.03
N ILE A 41 -4.41 -12.35 5.07
CA ILE A 41 -4.87 -11.60 3.90
C ILE A 41 -4.22 -10.21 3.91
N GLY A 42 -3.03 -10.10 3.34
CA GLY A 42 -2.38 -8.82 3.10
C GLY A 42 -3.15 -7.98 2.09
N ARG A 43 -3.33 -6.70 2.41
CA ARG A 43 -4.05 -5.74 1.58
C ARG A 43 -3.10 -4.66 1.11
N GLU A 44 -1.94 -5.05 0.62
CA GLU A 44 -0.88 -4.13 0.26
C GLU A 44 -1.22 -3.42 -1.06
N GLU A 45 -1.08 -2.09 -1.07
CA GLU A 45 -0.89 -1.33 -2.31
C GLU A 45 0.42 -0.57 -2.20
N ARG A 46 1.22 -0.59 -3.29
CA ARG A 46 2.53 0.08 -3.35
C ARG A 46 2.52 1.17 -4.40
N TYR A 47 3.18 2.28 -4.09
CA TYR A 47 3.23 3.45 -4.94
C TYR A 47 4.63 4.02 -5.05
N SER A 48 4.99 4.47 -6.25
CA SER A 48 6.00 5.52 -6.43
C SER A 48 5.42 6.87 -6.02
N LEU A 49 6.26 7.91 -5.93
CA LEU A 49 5.84 9.28 -5.61
C LEU A 49 6.18 10.22 -6.77
N TRP A 50 5.58 11.41 -6.78
CA TRP A 50 5.86 12.47 -7.77
C TRP A 50 6.95 13.44 -7.32
N PHE A 51 7.62 13.12 -6.22
CA PHE A 51 8.70 13.85 -5.56
C PHE A 51 9.64 12.84 -4.88
N ASP A 52 10.83 13.28 -4.48
CA ASP A 52 11.71 12.52 -3.61
C ASP A 52 11.31 12.78 -2.14
N PRO A 53 10.80 11.78 -1.40
CA PRO A 53 10.34 11.99 -0.02
C PRO A 53 11.50 12.23 0.97
N SER A 54 12.76 12.18 0.52
CA SER A 54 13.93 12.51 1.34
C SER A 54 14.45 13.94 1.17
N ASP A 55 13.93 14.70 0.19
CA ASP A 55 14.38 16.07 -0.08
C ASP A 55 13.65 17.12 0.76
N ASP A 56 12.38 16.89 1.13
CA ASP A 56 11.57 17.82 1.94
C ASP A 56 10.47 17.10 2.73
N PHE A 57 9.84 17.80 3.66
CA PHE A 57 8.66 17.33 4.38
C PHE A 57 7.42 17.29 3.48
N HIS A 58 6.68 16.19 3.57
CA HIS A 58 5.39 16.00 2.89
C HIS A 58 4.33 15.56 3.89
N GLN A 59 3.07 15.87 3.59
CA GLN A 59 1.96 15.51 4.47
C GLN A 59 1.44 14.10 4.13
N TYR A 60 1.54 13.19 5.09
CA TYR A 60 0.93 11.86 5.03
C TYR A 60 -0.21 11.79 6.03
N SER A 61 -1.40 11.39 5.61
CA SER A 61 -2.57 11.40 6.48
C SER A 61 -3.47 10.19 6.25
N ILE A 62 -4.07 9.72 7.33
CA ILE A 62 -5.08 8.66 7.32
C ILE A 62 -6.37 9.25 7.88
N LEU A 63 -7.46 9.18 7.11
CA LEU A 63 -8.82 9.33 7.64
C LEU A 63 -9.36 7.93 7.88
N TRP A 64 -9.74 7.62 9.12
CA TRP A 64 -10.37 6.36 9.49
C TRP A 64 -11.67 6.63 10.23
N THR A 65 -12.74 5.97 9.76
CA THR A 65 -14.10 6.06 10.27
C THR A 65 -14.70 4.66 10.33
N ASP A 66 -15.90 4.53 10.86
CA ASP A 66 -16.67 3.28 10.91
C ASP A 66 -17.02 2.68 9.54
N SER A 67 -16.93 3.49 8.48
CA SER A 67 -17.42 3.19 7.13
C SER A 67 -16.33 3.25 6.06
N GLN A 68 -15.19 3.87 6.35
CA GLN A 68 -14.10 3.97 5.38
C GLN A 68 -12.73 4.31 5.98
N ILE A 69 -11.69 3.98 5.21
CA ILE A 69 -10.30 4.38 5.40
C ILE A 69 -9.83 5.09 4.13
N ILE A 70 -9.21 6.27 4.27
CA ILE A 70 -8.65 7.03 3.15
C ILE A 70 -7.21 7.42 3.49
N PHE A 71 -6.29 7.07 2.60
CA PHE A 71 -4.89 7.45 2.67
C PHE A 71 -4.63 8.67 1.78
N TYR A 72 -3.88 9.63 2.29
CA TYR A 72 -3.53 10.87 1.59
C TYR A 72 -2.02 11.10 1.56
N VAL A 73 -1.57 11.70 0.45
CA VAL A 73 -0.25 12.33 0.31
C VAL A 73 -0.49 13.76 -0.20
N ASP A 74 -0.06 14.78 0.54
CA ASP A 74 -0.27 16.21 0.24
C ASP A 74 -1.73 16.55 -0.12
N ASN A 75 -2.68 16.07 0.68
CA ASN A 75 -4.13 16.23 0.48
C ASN A 75 -4.70 15.58 -0.80
N VAL A 76 -3.88 14.79 -1.53
CA VAL A 76 -4.33 13.94 -2.63
C VAL A 76 -4.67 12.56 -2.08
N PRO A 77 -5.93 12.09 -2.16
CA PRO A 77 -6.24 10.72 -1.79
C PRO A 77 -5.55 9.77 -2.76
N ILE A 78 -4.85 8.79 -2.21
CA ILE A 78 -4.13 7.77 -2.98
C ILE A 78 -4.85 6.42 -2.96
N ARG A 79 -5.64 6.17 -1.91
CA ARG A 79 -6.38 4.94 -1.68
C ARG A 79 -7.60 5.20 -0.80
N GLU A 80 -8.75 4.65 -1.20
CA GLU A 80 -10.01 4.64 -0.45
C GLU A 80 -10.44 3.18 -0.27
N ILE A 81 -10.69 2.76 0.97
CA ILE A 81 -11.28 1.48 1.30
C ILE A 81 -12.61 1.75 1.99
N LYS A 82 -13.71 1.31 1.37
CA LYS A 82 -15.03 1.39 1.97
C LYS A 82 -15.32 0.09 2.70
N ARG A 83 -15.83 0.19 3.92
CA ARG A 83 -16.33 -0.95 4.65
C ARG A 83 -17.52 -1.53 3.92
N THR A 84 -17.48 -2.83 3.65
CA THR A 84 -18.63 -3.58 3.14
C THR A 84 -19.05 -4.62 4.19
N ALA A 85 -20.30 -5.09 4.11
CA ALA A 85 -20.77 -6.16 4.98
C ALA A 85 -19.93 -7.45 4.81
N SER A 86 -19.42 -7.70 3.60
CA SER A 86 -18.63 -8.89 3.27
C SER A 86 -17.21 -8.86 3.83
N MET A 87 -16.67 -7.69 4.19
CA MET A 87 -15.38 -7.62 4.90
C MET A 87 -15.48 -8.21 6.30
N GLY A 88 -16.65 -8.17 6.94
CA GLY A 88 -16.81 -8.66 8.30
C GLY A 88 -15.76 -8.05 9.25
N GLY A 89 -14.97 -8.90 9.90
CA GLY A 89 -13.89 -8.51 10.81
C GLY A 89 -12.63 -7.97 10.12
N ASP A 90 -12.51 -8.07 8.80
CA ASP A 90 -11.32 -7.63 8.07
C ASP A 90 -11.19 -6.11 7.97
N PHE A 91 -12.26 -5.37 8.27
CA PHE A 91 -12.21 -3.91 8.38
C PHE A 91 -11.88 -3.50 9.82
N PRO A 92 -10.81 -2.71 10.05
CA PRO A 92 -10.44 -2.20 11.38
C PRO A 92 -11.61 -1.53 12.11
N SER A 93 -11.93 -1.98 13.32
CA SER A 93 -13.08 -1.49 14.10
C SER A 93 -12.82 -1.34 15.60
N LYS A 94 -11.62 -1.68 16.09
CA LYS A 94 -11.22 -1.52 17.48
C LYS A 94 -10.35 -0.27 17.65
N PRO A 95 -10.39 0.40 18.81
CA PRO A 95 -9.50 1.52 19.11
C PRO A 95 -8.03 1.15 18.85
N MET A 96 -7.25 2.11 18.34
CA MET A 96 -5.84 1.93 17.99
C MET A 96 -4.99 3.07 18.50
N SER A 97 -3.73 2.76 18.78
CA SER A 97 -2.66 3.71 19.03
C SER A 97 -1.93 4.04 17.72
N LEU A 98 -1.40 5.25 17.63
CA LEU A 98 -0.51 5.61 16.54
C LEU A 98 0.94 5.26 16.91
N TYR A 99 1.63 4.62 15.98
CA TYR A 99 3.05 4.29 16.07
C TYR A 99 3.79 4.89 14.89
N ALA A 100 5.03 5.30 15.13
CA ALA A 100 6.00 5.65 14.11
C ALA A 100 7.33 4.98 14.47
N THR A 101 7.85 4.15 13.58
CA THR A 101 9.05 3.33 13.83
C THR A 101 9.98 3.36 12.63
N ILE A 102 11.29 3.27 12.90
CA ILE A 102 12.32 2.90 11.93
C ILE A 102 12.84 1.52 12.33
N TRP A 103 12.88 0.59 11.38
CA TRP A 103 13.29 -0.79 11.66
C TRP A 103 13.84 -1.49 10.41
N ASP A 104 14.53 -2.61 10.62
CA ASP A 104 15.19 -3.39 9.56
C ASP A 104 14.22 -4.38 8.89
N GLY A 105 13.71 -3.99 7.71
CA GLY A 105 12.86 -4.83 6.85
C GLY A 105 13.61 -5.65 5.81
N SER A 106 14.88 -5.99 6.03
CA SER A 106 15.79 -6.58 5.01
C SER A 106 15.25 -7.79 4.25
N ASP A 107 14.39 -8.60 4.87
CA ASP A 107 13.89 -9.83 4.24
C ASP A 107 12.83 -9.58 3.16
N TRP A 108 12.28 -8.37 3.06
CA TRP A 108 11.18 -8.10 2.13
C TRP A 108 11.17 -6.68 1.54
N ALA A 109 11.62 -5.66 2.27
CA ALA A 109 11.35 -4.25 1.95
C ALA A 109 11.93 -3.81 0.60
N THR A 110 13.22 -4.10 0.34
CA THR A 110 13.89 -3.62 -0.88
C THR A 110 13.95 -4.71 -1.94
N ASN A 111 13.10 -4.55 -2.97
CA ASN A 111 13.01 -5.47 -4.11
C ASN A 111 12.74 -6.93 -3.69
N GLY A 112 11.77 -7.13 -2.79
CA GLY A 112 11.40 -8.44 -2.27
C GLY A 112 12.51 -9.10 -1.44
N GLY A 113 13.30 -8.30 -0.72
CA GLY A 113 14.40 -8.76 0.13
C GLY A 113 15.73 -9.02 -0.58
N LYS A 114 15.82 -8.74 -1.90
CA LYS A 114 17.07 -8.90 -2.66
C LYS A 114 18.21 -8.02 -2.12
N TYR A 115 17.88 -6.81 -1.65
CA TYR A 115 18.85 -5.88 -1.08
C TYR A 115 18.57 -5.71 0.40
N ARG A 116 19.53 -6.14 1.23
CA ARG A 116 19.48 -6.00 2.69
C ARG A 116 20.06 -4.65 3.11
N VAL A 117 19.74 -4.22 4.32
CA VAL A 117 20.33 -3.02 4.92
C VAL A 117 21.86 -3.15 5.01
N ASN A 118 22.57 -2.05 4.79
CA ASN A 118 24.00 -1.99 4.99
C ASN A 118 24.32 -1.01 6.13
N TYR A 119 24.59 -1.53 7.32
CA TYR A 119 24.85 -0.72 8.51
C TYR A 119 26.10 0.16 8.42
N LYS A 120 26.94 0.03 7.39
CA LYS A 120 28.02 0.99 7.11
C LYS A 120 27.52 2.39 6.72
N TYR A 121 26.27 2.50 6.26
CA TYR A 121 25.63 3.77 5.94
C TYR A 121 24.80 4.33 7.11
N ALA A 122 24.86 3.71 8.29
CA ALA A 122 24.19 4.23 9.48
C ALA A 122 24.80 5.58 9.92
N PRO A 123 24.01 6.45 10.58
CA PRO A 123 22.62 6.26 10.99
C PRO A 123 21.61 6.41 9.84
N TYR A 124 20.51 5.65 9.92
CA TYR A 124 19.32 5.86 9.09
C TYR A 124 18.34 6.75 9.86
N VAL A 125 17.98 7.89 9.30
CA VAL A 125 17.22 8.93 10.00
C VAL A 125 15.89 9.15 9.28
N ALA A 126 14.81 9.27 10.06
CA ALA A 126 13.54 9.80 9.60
C ALA A 126 13.16 10.98 10.49
N GLU A 127 12.75 12.08 9.86
CA GLU A 127 12.29 13.27 10.55
C GLU A 127 10.77 13.37 10.45
N ILE A 128 10.11 13.66 11.57
CA ILE A 128 8.65 13.76 11.65
C ILE A 128 8.34 15.10 12.32
N SER A 129 7.49 15.90 11.67
CA SER A 129 7.10 17.22 12.16
C SER A 129 5.59 17.45 11.95
N ASN A 130 5.05 18.51 12.56
CA ASN A 130 3.64 18.92 12.41
C ASN A 130 2.64 17.79 12.70
N PHE A 131 2.85 17.11 13.83
CA PHE A 131 2.00 16.01 14.25
C PHE A 131 0.58 16.47 14.55
N VAL A 132 -0.40 15.89 13.85
CA VAL A 132 -1.82 16.18 14.04
C VAL A 132 -2.56 14.89 14.33
N LEU A 133 -3.22 14.84 15.48
CA LEU A 133 -4.12 13.75 15.85
C LEU A 133 -5.50 14.34 16.18
N HIS A 134 -6.44 14.10 15.27
CA HIS A 134 -7.85 14.41 15.47
C HIS A 134 -8.63 13.11 15.41
N GLY A 135 -9.24 12.73 16.52
CA GLY A 135 -9.99 11.49 16.61
C GLY A 135 -10.67 11.36 17.96
N CYS A 136 -11.36 10.24 18.16
CA CYS A 136 -11.97 9.96 19.44
C CYS A 136 -11.00 9.19 20.35
N ALA A 137 -10.59 9.84 21.44
CA ALA A 137 -9.86 9.15 22.50
C ALA A 137 -10.81 8.17 23.21
N VAL A 138 -10.38 6.92 23.31
CA VAL A 138 -11.07 5.87 24.06
C VAL A 138 -10.24 5.56 25.29
N ASP A 139 -10.90 5.47 26.44
CA ASP A 139 -10.26 4.95 27.65
C ASP A 139 -10.11 3.42 27.48
N PRO A 140 -8.88 2.87 27.53
CA PRO A 140 -8.65 1.44 27.34
C PRO A 140 -9.30 0.56 28.44
N ILE A 141 -9.61 1.14 29.61
CA ILE A 141 -10.28 0.45 30.72
C ILE A 141 -11.80 0.47 30.52
N GLU A 142 -12.37 1.63 30.21
CA GLU A 142 -13.83 1.77 30.07
C GLU A 142 -14.34 1.29 28.70
N GLN A 143 -13.46 1.19 27.69
CA GLN A 143 -13.78 0.95 26.28
C GLN A 143 -14.93 1.82 25.75
N SER A 144 -15.16 2.95 26.41
CA SER A 144 -16.22 3.90 26.11
C SER A 144 -15.62 5.13 25.43
N SER A 145 -16.31 5.62 24.42
CA SER A 145 -15.88 6.78 23.65
C SER A 145 -16.69 7.99 24.11
N LYS A 146 -16.03 9.07 24.56
CA LYS A 146 -16.73 10.31 24.97
C LYS A 146 -17.14 11.19 23.79
N CYS A 147 -16.89 10.76 22.56
CA CYS A 147 -17.01 11.59 21.37
C CYS A 147 -18.35 11.51 20.67
N GLU A 148 -19.30 10.75 21.21
CA GLU A 148 -20.66 10.68 20.69
C GLU A 148 -21.40 12.04 20.73
N ASN A 149 -20.90 13.02 21.51
CA ASN A 149 -21.57 14.31 21.76
C ASN A 149 -20.79 15.56 21.32
N SER A 150 -19.66 15.46 20.61
CA SER A 150 -18.93 16.67 20.20
C SER A 150 -19.35 17.14 18.81
N GLU A 151 -20.19 18.18 18.77
CA GLU A 151 -20.50 19.02 17.58
C GLU A 151 -19.26 19.71 16.97
N SER A 152 -18.05 19.44 17.47
CA SER A 152 -16.80 20.10 17.05
C SER A 152 -16.13 19.48 15.81
N PHE A 153 -16.61 18.33 15.33
CA PHE A 153 -16.13 17.77 14.07
C PHE A 153 -16.87 18.43 12.92
N GLY A 154 -16.28 19.49 12.34
CA GLY A 154 -16.67 19.96 11.01
C GLY A 154 -16.82 18.74 10.10
N GLY A 155 -18.03 18.56 9.54
CA GLY A 155 -18.58 17.25 9.15
C GLY A 155 -17.56 16.24 8.64
N ILE A 156 -17.47 15.09 9.32
CA ILE A 156 -16.60 13.98 8.94
C ILE A 156 -16.92 13.61 7.48
N PRO A 157 -15.92 13.63 6.56
CA PRO A 157 -16.17 13.26 5.19
C PRO A 157 -16.76 11.86 5.09
N THR A 158 -17.88 11.71 4.39
CA THR A 158 -18.55 10.42 4.15
C THR A 158 -17.98 9.67 2.93
N GLY A 159 -16.98 10.27 2.27
CA GLY A 159 -16.34 9.74 1.08
C GLY A 159 -15.38 10.74 0.47
N ILE A 160 -14.62 10.30 -0.54
CA ILE A 160 -13.92 11.24 -1.41
C ILE A 160 -14.89 11.91 -2.40
N THR A 161 -14.75 13.22 -2.60
CA THR A 161 -15.51 13.99 -3.60
C THR A 161 -15.22 13.53 -5.03
N PRO A 162 -16.06 13.85 -6.03
CA PRO A 162 -15.79 13.54 -7.44
C PRO A 162 -14.43 14.08 -7.91
N THR A 163 -14.06 15.30 -7.52
CA THR A 163 -12.76 15.90 -7.84
C THR A 163 -11.61 15.12 -7.21
N GLN A 164 -11.73 14.74 -5.94
CA GLN A 164 -10.75 13.90 -5.27
C GLN A 164 -10.63 12.52 -5.92
N ARG A 165 -11.74 11.92 -6.36
CA ARG A 165 -11.74 10.64 -7.08
C ARG A 165 -10.98 10.73 -8.41
N ILE A 166 -11.12 11.83 -9.15
CA ILE A 166 -10.35 12.08 -10.37
C ILE A 166 -8.85 12.22 -10.03
N LYS A 167 -8.50 12.99 -9.00
CA LYS A 167 -7.10 13.13 -8.55
C LYS A 167 -6.51 11.78 -8.14
N MET A 168 -7.24 10.99 -7.35
CA MET A 168 -6.84 9.64 -6.95
C MET A 168 -6.64 8.74 -8.17
N GLY A 169 -7.57 8.75 -9.13
CA GLY A 169 -7.43 7.99 -10.38
C GLY A 169 -6.20 8.40 -11.19
N GLY A 170 -5.92 9.71 -11.27
CA GLY A 170 -4.73 10.24 -11.92
C GLY A 170 -3.43 9.83 -11.23
N PHE A 171 -3.41 9.86 -9.89
CA PHE A 171 -2.30 9.38 -9.10
C PHE A 171 -2.08 7.87 -9.28
N ARG A 172 -3.12 7.06 -9.04
CA ARG A 172 -3.06 5.59 -9.16
C ARG A 172 -2.65 5.14 -10.56
N GLY A 173 -3.16 5.81 -11.60
CA GLY A 173 -2.82 5.53 -12.99
C GLY A 173 -1.35 5.75 -13.33
N LYS A 174 -0.66 6.64 -12.61
CA LYS A 174 0.76 6.94 -12.84
C LYS A 174 1.68 6.20 -11.89
N TYR A 175 1.31 6.11 -10.62
CA TYR A 175 2.25 5.80 -9.54
C TYR A 175 2.00 4.47 -8.82
N MET A 176 0.83 3.84 -8.97
CA MET A 176 0.59 2.54 -8.32
C MET A 176 1.43 1.45 -9.00
N THR A 177 2.22 0.69 -8.27
CA THR A 177 3.10 -0.36 -8.81
C THR A 177 2.67 -1.76 -8.38
N TYR A 178 1.92 -1.88 -7.30
CA TYR A 178 1.34 -3.12 -6.83
C TYR A 178 -0.02 -2.86 -6.19
N SER A 179 -0.95 -3.79 -6.37
CA SER A 179 -2.20 -3.81 -5.61
C SER A 179 -2.69 -5.25 -5.47
N TYR A 180 -2.91 -5.66 -4.22
CA TYR A 180 -3.40 -7.00 -3.85
C TYR A 180 -4.70 -7.39 -4.59
N CYS A 181 -5.56 -6.42 -4.91
CA CYS A 181 -6.82 -6.64 -5.64
C CYS A 181 -6.63 -7.28 -7.02
N TYR A 182 -5.48 -7.04 -7.64
CA TYR A 182 -5.14 -7.57 -8.96
C TYR A 182 -4.16 -8.74 -8.91
N ASP A 183 -3.62 -9.07 -7.74
CA ASP A 183 -2.66 -10.16 -7.55
C ASP A 183 -3.37 -11.53 -7.67
N ARG A 184 -3.25 -12.15 -8.84
CA ARG A 184 -3.84 -13.47 -9.15
C ARG A 184 -2.92 -14.63 -8.80
N ALA A 185 -1.66 -14.33 -8.46
CA ALA A 185 -0.75 -15.31 -7.89
C ALA A 185 -1.16 -15.61 -6.44
N ARG A 186 -1.43 -14.56 -5.65
CA ARG A 186 -1.86 -14.64 -4.25
C ARG A 186 -3.36 -14.91 -4.10
N TYR A 187 -4.21 -14.18 -4.82
CA TYR A 187 -5.67 -14.26 -4.69
C TYR A 187 -6.32 -14.76 -5.97
N LYS A 188 -6.74 -16.03 -5.98
CA LYS A 188 -7.46 -16.62 -7.13
C LYS A 188 -8.75 -15.87 -7.45
N VAL A 189 -9.44 -15.41 -6.42
CA VAL A 189 -10.59 -14.50 -6.49
C VAL A 189 -10.21 -13.24 -5.74
N ALA A 190 -10.46 -12.07 -6.34
CA ALA A 190 -10.19 -10.80 -5.66
C ALA A 190 -10.99 -10.71 -4.36
N PRO A 191 -10.40 -10.20 -3.27
CA PRO A 191 -11.14 -9.89 -2.05
C PRO A 191 -12.37 -9.02 -2.32
N SER A 192 -13.40 -9.20 -1.50
CA SER A 192 -14.75 -8.67 -1.78
C SER A 192 -14.85 -7.15 -1.82
N GLU A 193 -13.92 -6.45 -1.16
CA GLU A 193 -13.81 -5.01 -1.10
C GLU A 193 -13.16 -4.39 -2.36
N CYS A 194 -12.56 -5.21 -3.21
CA CYS A 194 -11.81 -4.75 -4.36
C CYS A 194 -12.70 -4.22 -5.48
N VAL A 195 -12.43 -2.98 -5.91
CA VAL A 195 -13.03 -2.38 -7.10
C VAL A 195 -12.03 -2.48 -8.25
N LEU A 196 -12.29 -3.40 -9.19
CA LEU A 196 -11.40 -3.66 -10.31
C LEU A 196 -11.63 -2.67 -11.46
N VAL A 197 -10.60 -1.90 -11.80
CA VAL A 197 -10.58 -0.98 -12.94
C VAL A 197 -9.79 -1.65 -14.09
N PRO A 198 -10.41 -1.94 -15.25
CA PRO A 198 -9.73 -2.66 -16.34
C PRO A 198 -8.42 -2.01 -16.81
N LYS A 199 -8.38 -0.67 -16.87
CA LYS A 199 -7.17 0.07 -17.25
C LYS A 199 -6.03 -0.09 -16.22
N GLU A 200 -6.35 -0.15 -14.92
CA GLU A 200 -5.35 -0.42 -13.89
C GLU A 200 -4.81 -1.85 -14.02
N ALA A 201 -5.69 -2.83 -14.26
CA ALA A 201 -5.30 -4.22 -14.44
C ALA A 201 -4.32 -4.40 -15.61
N GLU A 202 -4.62 -3.83 -16.78
CA GLU A 202 -3.73 -3.91 -17.94
C GLU A 202 -2.39 -3.23 -17.70
N ARG A 203 -2.39 -2.08 -17.02
CA ARG A 203 -1.15 -1.38 -16.67
C ARG A 203 -0.32 -2.18 -15.67
N LEU A 204 -0.93 -2.75 -14.62
CA LEU A 204 -0.19 -3.56 -13.64
C LEU A 204 0.44 -4.79 -14.27
N LYS A 205 -0.23 -5.44 -15.24
CA LYS A 205 0.37 -6.54 -16.02
C LYS A 205 1.66 -6.16 -16.74
N SER A 206 1.87 -4.90 -17.13
CA SER A 206 3.14 -4.48 -17.74
C SER A 206 4.29 -4.40 -16.72
N PHE A 207 3.98 -4.24 -15.42
CA PHE A 207 5.00 -4.28 -14.36
C PHE A 207 5.37 -5.72 -14.00
N ASP A 208 4.38 -6.57 -13.79
CA ASP A 208 4.59 -7.98 -13.47
C ASP A 208 3.47 -8.87 -14.01
N PRO A 209 3.66 -9.44 -15.22
CA PRO A 209 2.67 -10.34 -15.81
C PRO A 209 2.38 -11.56 -14.94
N VAL A 210 3.35 -12.05 -14.16
CA VAL A 210 3.17 -13.28 -13.35
C VAL A 210 2.22 -13.00 -12.20
N THR A 211 2.46 -11.92 -11.48
CA THR A 211 1.63 -11.51 -10.34
C THR A 211 0.21 -11.15 -10.77
N PHE A 212 0.06 -10.42 -11.89
CA PHE A 212 -1.22 -9.85 -12.31
C PHE A 212 -1.95 -10.68 -13.38
N GLY A 213 -1.65 -11.98 -13.50
CA GLY A 213 -2.39 -12.92 -14.35
C GLY A 213 -2.18 -12.73 -15.87
N GLY A 214 -1.12 -12.04 -16.27
CA GLY A 214 -0.66 -11.97 -17.65
C GLY A 214 0.06 -13.25 -18.09
N ARG A 215 -0.09 -13.63 -19.36
CA ARG A 215 0.70 -14.71 -19.95
C ARG A 215 2.11 -14.19 -20.25
N ARG A 216 3.16 -14.92 -19.84
CA ARG A 216 4.52 -14.63 -20.32
C ARG A 216 4.55 -14.82 -21.84
N HIS A 217 4.73 -13.75 -22.60
CA HIS A 217 5.15 -13.87 -23.99
C HIS A 217 6.59 -14.38 -24.00
N ARG A 218 6.75 -15.70 -24.20
CA ARG A 218 8.04 -16.25 -24.63
C ARG A 218 8.28 -15.73 -26.05
N ASN A 219 9.07 -14.65 -26.18
CA ASN A 219 9.71 -14.35 -27.46
C ASN A 219 10.64 -15.51 -27.79
N ARG A 220 10.13 -16.47 -28.59
CA ARG A 220 10.95 -17.44 -29.28
C ARG A 220 11.76 -16.64 -30.29
N HIS A 221 13.00 -16.29 -29.94
CA HIS A 221 13.99 -15.96 -30.94
C HIS A 221 14.19 -17.21 -31.81
N HIS A 222 13.53 -17.24 -32.98
CA HIS A 222 13.86 -18.16 -34.04
C HIS A 222 15.26 -17.78 -34.52
N ARG A 223 16.28 -18.48 -34.00
CA ARG A 223 17.59 -18.56 -34.67
C ARG A 223 17.36 -19.34 -35.96
N SER A 224 17.31 -18.66 -37.09
CA SER A 224 17.44 -19.29 -38.40
C SER A 224 18.86 -19.86 -38.51
N HIS A 225 19.01 -21.17 -38.42
CA HIS A 225 20.23 -21.84 -38.85
C HIS A 225 20.26 -21.81 -40.38
N SER A 226 21.07 -20.91 -40.93
CA SER A 226 21.53 -21.00 -42.32
C SER A 226 22.64 -22.05 -42.36
N SER A 227 22.33 -23.22 -42.93
CA SER A 227 23.33 -24.23 -43.26
C SER A 227 24.12 -23.77 -44.49
N HIS A 228 25.34 -23.27 -44.29
CA HIS A 228 26.30 -23.12 -45.37
C HIS A 228 26.85 -24.50 -45.76
N VAL A 229 26.44 -24.98 -46.93
CA VAL A 229 27.09 -26.08 -47.64
C VAL A 229 28.41 -25.54 -48.21
N VAL A 230 29.54 -26.06 -47.74
CA VAL A 230 30.85 -25.82 -48.37
C VAL A 230 30.99 -26.84 -49.49
N ALA A 231 30.94 -26.38 -50.73
CA ALA A 231 31.33 -27.16 -51.90
C ALA A 231 32.86 -27.14 -52.01
N SER A 232 33.48 -28.33 -51.90
CA SER A 232 34.87 -28.53 -52.28
C SER A 232 35.01 -28.44 -53.80
N SER A 233 36.06 -27.77 -54.27
CA SER A 233 36.51 -27.86 -55.66
C SER A 233 38.04 -27.73 -55.69
N ILE A 234 38.64 -28.85 -56.13
CA ILE A 234 39.93 -29.08 -56.83
C ILE A 234 41.14 -28.27 -56.37
#